data_AF-A0A8J3K2P4-F1
#
_entry.id   AF-A0A8J3K2P4-F1
#
_cell.length_a   1.000
_cell.length_b   1.000
_cell.length_c   1.000
_cell.angle_alpha   90.00
_cell.angle_beta   90.00
_cell.angle_gamma   90.00
#
_symmetry.space_group_name_H-M   'P 1'
#
loop_
_entity.id
_entity.type
_entity.pdbx_description
1 polymer ?
#
loop_
_entity_poly.entity_id
_entity_poly.type
_entity_poly.pdbx_seq_one_letter_code
_entity_poly.pdbx_strand_id
1 'polypeptide(L)'
;MLMSAYFSPVKSISIWALGSAPAVLLVVSLIALDNVGGERFRIADVAPGYVCDGAAPRVCLAEGTTRPLKPLAKGLAEQAGMLSQLGIQVPDTFYQEVPGVPAKLDAGLFIFTVDEVNASDISADRIASFLAMPAACPAYFSPTTPPVKALRAQGLIAMGLFERSSASSTFAQVAPGSGSADPVQGWVTSNAWNEWAKATYPKLKSCDLDSIDLPF
;
A
#
# COMPACT_ATOMS: atom_id res chain seq x y z
N MET A 1 -47.99 -8.71 -16.19
CA MET A 1 -47.23 -9.45 -17.22
C MET A 1 -46.37 -10.48 -16.50
N LEU A 2 -46.77 -11.75 -16.58
CA LEU A 2 -46.13 -12.89 -15.93
C LEU A 2 -45.22 -13.57 -16.96
N MET A 3 -43.90 -13.61 -16.71
CA MET A 3 -42.96 -14.43 -17.50
C MET A 3 -42.72 -15.75 -16.77
N SER A 4 -43.23 -16.81 -17.38
CA SER A 4 -43.05 -18.21 -17.03
C SER A 4 -41.75 -18.70 -17.68
N ALA A 5 -40.82 -19.25 -16.90
CA ALA A 5 -39.58 -19.85 -17.41
C ALA A 5 -39.61 -21.37 -17.25
N TYR A 6 -39.44 -22.04 -18.39
CA TYR A 6 -39.43 -23.47 -18.61
C TYR A 6 -38.31 -24.19 -17.82
N PHE A 7 -38.66 -25.26 -17.10
CA PHE A 7 -37.72 -26.25 -16.59
C PHE A 7 -37.60 -27.41 -17.59
N SER A 8 -36.38 -27.67 -18.08
CA SER A 8 -36.04 -28.88 -18.84
C SER A 8 -35.64 -30.03 -17.90
N PRO A 9 -36.10 -31.28 -18.13
CA PRO A 9 -35.65 -32.42 -17.37
C PRO A 9 -34.29 -32.94 -17.90
N VAL A 10 -33.30 -33.00 -17.02
CA VAL A 10 -32.00 -33.62 -17.30
C VAL A 10 -32.14 -35.14 -17.18
N LYS A 11 -31.74 -35.86 -18.24
CA LYS A 11 -31.70 -37.32 -18.29
C LYS A 11 -30.66 -37.86 -17.30
N SER A 12 -31.14 -38.72 -16.39
CA SER A 12 -30.33 -39.50 -15.46
C SER A 12 -29.54 -40.57 -16.24
N ILE A 13 -28.20 -40.51 -16.16
CA ILE A 13 -27.31 -41.53 -16.72
C ILE A 13 -26.87 -42.43 -15.57
N SER A 14 -27.34 -43.67 -15.59
CA SER A 14 -26.97 -44.73 -14.67
C SER A 14 -25.60 -45.29 -15.05
N ILE A 15 -24.56 -44.95 -14.29
CA ILE A 15 -23.21 -45.50 -14.47
C ILE A 15 -23.11 -46.77 -13.61
N TRP A 16 -23.07 -47.92 -14.28
CA TRP A 16 -22.79 -49.22 -13.67
C TRP A 16 -21.29 -49.38 -13.41
N ALA A 17 -20.99 -49.93 -12.24
CA ALA A 17 -19.65 -50.15 -11.71
C ALA A 17 -18.80 -51.09 -12.58
N LEU A 18 -17.60 -50.64 -12.94
CA LEU A 18 -16.46 -51.49 -13.31
C LEU A 18 -15.16 -50.81 -12.86
N GLY A 19 -14.35 -51.54 -12.07
CA GLY A 19 -12.93 -51.25 -11.87
C GLY A 19 -12.60 -50.39 -10.65
N SER A 20 -12.55 -51.01 -9.47
CA SER A 20 -12.10 -50.42 -8.20
C SER A 20 -10.56 -50.36 -8.05
N ALA A 21 -9.83 -50.06 -9.13
CA ALA A 21 -8.36 -49.97 -9.12
C ALA A 21 -7.76 -48.57 -9.36
N PRO A 22 -8.34 -47.63 -10.15
CA PRO A 22 -7.76 -46.30 -10.33
C PRO A 22 -8.13 -45.30 -9.21
N ALA A 23 -9.15 -45.60 -8.39
CA ALA A 23 -9.59 -44.69 -7.33
C ALA A 23 -8.59 -44.57 -6.17
N VAL A 24 -7.88 -45.66 -5.83
CA VAL A 24 -6.91 -45.63 -4.71
C VAL A 24 -5.65 -44.86 -5.10
N LEU A 25 -5.19 -44.98 -6.36
CA LEU A 25 -4.04 -44.21 -6.85
C LEU A 25 -4.33 -42.71 -6.84
N LEU A 26 -5.54 -42.29 -7.23
CA LEU A 26 -5.94 -40.88 -7.28
C LEU A 26 -5.98 -40.22 -5.88
N VAL A 27 -6.49 -40.94 -4.87
CA VAL A 27 -6.52 -40.45 -3.47
C VAL A 27 -5.12 -40.36 -2.87
N VAL A 28 -4.23 -41.33 -3.15
CA VAL A 28 -2.84 -41.27 -2.66
C VAL A 28 -2.06 -40.12 -3.30
N SER A 29 -2.25 -39.86 -4.60
CA SER A 29 -1.62 -38.69 -5.26
C SER A 29 -2.16 -37.34 -4.75
N LEU A 30 -3.44 -37.25 -4.38
CA LEU A 30 -4.01 -36.03 -3.78
C LEU A 30 -3.44 -35.76 -2.37
N ILE A 31 -3.26 -36.79 -1.54
CA ILE A 31 -2.66 -36.66 -0.20
C ILE A 31 -1.15 -36.38 -0.28
N ALA A 32 -0.46 -36.92 -1.29
CA ALA A 32 0.94 -36.62 -1.53
C ALA A 32 1.13 -35.15 -1.93
N LEU A 33 0.27 -34.59 -2.80
CA LEU A 33 0.31 -33.18 -3.18
C LEU A 33 0.00 -32.23 -2.01
N ASP A 34 -0.89 -32.62 -1.09
CA ASP A 34 -1.21 -31.83 0.10
C ASP A 34 -0.01 -31.75 1.08
N ASN A 35 0.86 -32.77 1.08
CA ASN A 35 2.08 -32.79 1.90
C ASN A 35 3.30 -32.10 1.26
N VAL A 36 3.34 -31.90 -0.06
CA VAL A 36 4.44 -31.13 -0.70
C VAL A 36 4.24 -29.61 -0.55
N GLY A 37 3.02 -29.15 -0.26
CA GLY A 37 2.74 -27.74 0.03
C GLY A 37 3.16 -27.27 1.44
N GLY A 38 3.76 -28.15 2.24
CA GLY A 38 4.02 -27.95 3.67
C GLY A 38 5.45 -27.61 4.06
N GLU A 39 6.31 -27.16 3.12
CA GLU A 39 7.54 -26.48 3.54
C GLU A 39 7.13 -25.21 4.29
N ARG A 40 7.07 -25.33 5.62
CA ARG A 40 6.86 -24.21 6.53
C ARG A 40 7.95 -23.21 6.20
N PHE A 41 7.58 -22.09 5.59
CA PHE A 41 8.44 -20.93 5.44
C PHE A 41 9.03 -20.62 6.82
N ARG A 42 10.27 -21.05 7.04
CA ARG A 42 11.03 -20.65 8.21
C ARG A 42 11.54 -19.26 7.89
N ILE A 43 10.97 -18.28 8.58
CA ILE A 43 11.56 -16.95 8.65
C ILE A 43 12.99 -17.20 9.16
N ALA A 44 13.98 -16.95 8.33
CA ALA A 44 15.36 -17.09 8.74
C ALA A 44 15.61 -16.13 9.90
N ASP A 45 16.20 -16.59 11.00
CA ASP A 45 16.53 -15.77 12.18
C ASP A 45 17.61 -14.70 11.89
N VAL A 46 17.96 -14.48 10.62
CA VAL A 46 18.96 -13.50 10.19
C VAL A 46 18.22 -12.24 9.79
N ALA A 47 18.50 -11.15 10.52
CA ALA A 47 18.00 -9.83 10.14
C ALA A 47 18.40 -9.53 8.68
N PRO A 48 17.46 -9.09 7.82
CA PRO A 48 17.76 -8.85 6.43
C PRO A 48 18.81 -7.74 6.30
N GLY A 49 19.75 -7.92 5.37
CA GLY A 49 20.58 -6.81 4.91
C GLY A 49 19.71 -5.76 4.21
N TYR A 50 20.10 -4.49 4.32
CA TYR A 50 19.45 -3.37 3.65
C TYR A 50 20.42 -2.68 2.70
N VAL A 51 19.94 -2.38 1.49
CA VAL A 51 20.63 -1.52 0.53
C VAL A 51 19.91 -0.18 0.50
N CYS A 52 20.67 0.90 0.65
CA CYS A 52 20.10 2.24 0.74
C CYS A 52 20.60 3.17 -0.35
N ASP A 53 19.74 4.07 -0.81
CA ASP A 53 20.01 5.14 -1.78
C ASP A 53 19.34 6.46 -1.35
N GLY A 54 19.73 7.58 -1.96
CA GLY A 54 19.23 8.91 -1.62
C GLY A 54 19.96 9.59 -0.45
N ALA A 55 19.77 10.91 -0.33
CA ALA A 55 20.42 11.74 0.68
C ALA A 55 19.46 12.19 1.79
N ALA A 56 18.31 12.78 1.42
CA ALA A 56 17.29 13.25 2.35
C ALA A 56 15.91 13.35 1.65
N PRO A 57 14.95 12.44 1.91
CA PRO A 57 15.09 11.23 2.72
C PRO A 57 15.96 10.14 2.06
N ARG A 58 16.60 9.31 2.88
CA ARG A 58 17.30 8.08 2.47
C ARG A 58 16.32 6.90 2.42
N VAL A 59 16.35 6.13 1.34
CA VAL A 59 15.48 4.95 1.13
C VAL A 59 16.30 3.70 1.34
N CYS A 60 15.85 2.78 2.20
CA CYS A 60 16.50 1.52 2.50
C CYS A 60 15.56 0.34 2.21
N LEU A 61 15.90 -0.46 1.20
CA LEU A 61 15.16 -1.66 0.82
C LEU A 61 15.92 -2.92 1.25
N ALA A 62 15.20 -4.02 1.47
CA ALA A 62 15.86 -5.30 1.73
C ALA A 62 16.73 -5.70 0.52
N GLU A 63 17.83 -6.42 0.74
CA GLU A 63 18.76 -6.82 -0.34
C GLU A 63 18.08 -7.57 -1.50
N GLY A 64 17.00 -8.31 -1.24
CA GLY A 64 16.24 -9.04 -2.26
C GLY A 64 15.24 -8.21 -3.07
N THR A 65 15.04 -6.94 -2.74
CA THR A 65 13.91 -6.12 -3.23
C THR A 65 14.39 -4.75 -3.75
N THR A 66 15.64 -4.66 -4.19
CA THR A 66 16.29 -3.39 -4.55
C THR A 66 15.92 -2.86 -5.93
N ARG A 67 15.10 -3.58 -6.71
CA ARG A 67 14.76 -3.22 -8.09
C ARG A 67 14.16 -1.81 -8.22
N PRO A 68 13.22 -1.37 -7.38
CA PRO A 68 12.70 -0.01 -7.43
C PRO A 68 13.54 1.02 -6.66
N LEU A 69 14.68 0.65 -6.04
CA LEU A 69 15.39 1.50 -5.07
C LEU A 69 15.67 2.91 -5.59
N LYS A 70 16.32 3.00 -6.76
CA LYS A 70 16.72 4.28 -7.36
C LYS A 70 15.53 5.15 -7.80
N PRO A 71 14.56 4.65 -8.58
CA PRO A 71 13.40 5.46 -8.94
C PRO A 71 12.55 5.85 -7.71
N LEU A 72 12.40 4.94 -6.73
CA LEU A 72 11.72 5.24 -5.48
C LEU A 72 12.42 6.35 -4.70
N ALA A 73 13.74 6.27 -4.52
CA ALA A 73 14.52 7.30 -3.82
C ALA A 73 14.37 8.68 -4.49
N LYS A 74 14.41 8.71 -5.83
CA LYS A 74 14.19 9.95 -6.59
C LYS A 74 12.78 10.51 -6.40
N GLY A 75 11.74 9.72 -6.63
CA GLY A 75 10.36 10.19 -6.53
C GLY A 75 9.96 10.57 -5.10
N LEU A 76 10.50 9.85 -4.10
CA LEU A 76 10.32 10.19 -2.70
C LEU A 76 10.97 11.54 -2.36
N ALA A 77 12.20 11.79 -2.82
CA ALA A 77 12.87 13.07 -2.61
C ALA A 77 12.11 14.24 -3.26
N GLU A 78 11.57 14.04 -4.46
CA GLU A 78 10.77 15.05 -5.16
C GLU A 78 9.49 15.42 -4.38
N GLN A 79 8.72 14.43 -3.94
CA GLN A 79 7.49 14.68 -3.17
C GLN A 79 7.75 15.13 -1.73
N ALA A 80 8.78 14.60 -1.08
CA ALA A 80 9.23 15.07 0.24
C ALA A 80 9.68 16.54 0.21
N GLY A 81 10.26 16.99 -0.92
CA GLY A 81 10.58 18.39 -1.15
C GLY A 81 9.35 19.30 -1.09
N MET A 82 8.20 18.84 -1.55
CA MET A 82 6.93 19.60 -1.48
C MET A 82 6.47 19.78 -0.04
N LEU A 83 6.55 18.73 0.79
CA LEU A 83 6.28 18.83 2.24
C LEU A 83 7.27 19.77 2.93
N SER A 84 8.55 19.66 2.57
CA SER A 84 9.61 20.50 3.14
C SER A 84 9.42 21.99 2.84
N GLN A 85 8.93 22.34 1.64
CA GLN A 85 8.55 23.71 1.29
C GLN A 85 7.40 24.26 2.14
N LEU A 86 6.56 23.38 2.70
CA LEU A 86 5.52 23.73 3.68
C LEU A 86 6.05 23.76 5.12
N GLY A 87 7.34 23.54 5.35
CA GLY A 87 7.92 23.42 6.69
C GLY A 87 7.55 22.11 7.41
N ILE A 88 7.05 21.12 6.68
CA ILE A 88 6.72 19.80 7.22
C ILE A 88 7.98 18.93 7.17
N GLN A 89 8.41 18.45 8.34
CA GLN A 89 9.58 17.57 8.46
C GLN A 89 9.21 16.09 8.31
N VAL A 90 9.54 15.53 7.15
CA VAL A 90 9.47 14.08 6.89
C VAL A 90 10.58 13.33 7.65
N PRO A 91 10.47 12.00 7.85
CA PRO A 91 11.58 11.20 8.35
C PRO A 91 12.82 11.29 7.46
N ASP A 92 14.01 11.30 8.06
CA ASP A 92 15.28 11.36 7.32
C ASP A 92 15.58 10.05 6.59
N THR A 93 15.02 8.93 7.06
CA THR A 93 15.21 7.61 6.48
C THR A 93 13.88 6.86 6.43
N PHE A 94 13.69 6.10 5.36
CA PHE A 94 12.57 5.19 5.18
C PHE A 94 13.08 3.77 4.98
N TYR A 95 12.46 2.80 5.67
CA TYR A 95 12.81 1.39 5.57
C TYR A 95 11.65 0.59 4.98
N GLN A 96 11.99 -0.42 4.18
CA GLN A 96 11.04 -1.46 3.88
C GLN A 96 10.67 -2.26 5.14
N GLU A 97 9.37 -2.43 5.36
CA GLU A 97 8.83 -3.38 6.32
C GLU A 97 9.12 -4.81 5.83
N VAL A 98 9.68 -5.62 6.72
CA VAL A 98 9.98 -7.04 6.46
C VAL A 98 9.29 -7.85 7.56
N PRO A 99 8.39 -8.78 7.20
CA PRO A 99 7.68 -9.59 8.18
C PRO A 99 8.63 -10.31 9.14
N GLY A 100 8.33 -10.21 10.43
CA GLY A 100 9.15 -10.81 11.50
C GLY A 100 10.32 -9.94 11.97
N VAL A 101 10.59 -8.81 11.32
CA VAL A 101 11.59 -7.83 11.75
C VAL A 101 10.89 -6.69 12.48
N PRO A 102 11.30 -6.32 13.71
CA PRO A 102 10.73 -5.17 14.41
C PRO A 102 10.84 -3.88 13.59
N ALA A 103 9.74 -3.14 13.48
CA ALA A 103 9.71 -1.86 12.79
C ALA A 103 10.60 -0.82 13.48
N LYS A 104 11.26 0.03 12.67
CA LYS A 104 12.04 1.17 13.16
C LYS A 104 11.12 2.36 13.40
N LEU A 105 10.89 2.69 14.67
CA LEU A 105 9.85 3.65 15.08
C LEU A 105 10.15 5.11 14.70
N ASP A 106 11.42 5.45 14.52
CA ASP A 106 11.92 6.77 14.16
C ASP A 106 12.04 7.00 12.64
N ALA A 107 11.75 5.97 11.84
CA ALA A 107 11.85 6.00 10.40
C ALA A 107 10.47 5.96 9.73
N GLY A 108 10.41 6.43 8.48
CA GLY A 108 9.29 6.13 7.61
C GLY A 108 9.31 4.67 7.18
N LEU A 109 8.15 4.14 6.76
CA LEU A 109 8.03 2.73 6.38
C LEU A 109 7.45 2.59 4.97
N PHE A 110 8.03 1.66 4.21
CA PHE A 110 7.44 1.14 2.97
C PHE A 110 6.81 -0.21 3.26
N ILE A 111 5.49 -0.27 3.08
CA ILE A 111 4.75 -1.52 3.07
C ILE A 111 4.47 -1.84 1.61
N PHE A 112 5.24 -2.75 1.03
CA PHE A 112 5.03 -3.16 -0.36
C PHE A 112 4.00 -4.26 -0.47
N THR A 113 3.20 -4.22 -1.52
CA THR A 113 2.48 -5.41 -1.98
C THR A 113 3.44 -6.40 -2.63
N VAL A 114 3.01 -7.66 -2.83
CA VAL A 114 3.82 -8.69 -3.49
C VAL A 114 4.25 -8.26 -4.90
N ASP A 115 3.38 -7.51 -5.60
CA ASP A 115 3.66 -7.02 -6.96
C ASP A 115 4.68 -5.87 -6.93
N GLU A 116 4.60 -4.99 -5.94
CA GLU A 116 5.51 -3.84 -5.79
C GLU A 116 6.93 -4.25 -5.44
N VAL A 117 7.10 -5.35 -4.67
CA VAL A 117 8.42 -5.88 -4.30
C VAL A 117 9.28 -6.18 -5.54
N ASN A 118 8.65 -6.60 -6.64
CA ASN A 118 9.33 -6.96 -7.88
C ASN A 118 9.19 -5.92 -8.99
N ALA A 119 8.49 -4.81 -8.71
CA ALA A 119 8.27 -3.76 -9.69
C ALA A 119 9.58 -3.03 -10.04
N SER A 120 9.70 -2.62 -11.30
CA SER A 120 10.83 -1.79 -11.74
C SER A 120 10.69 -0.33 -11.33
N ASP A 121 9.48 0.09 -10.96
CA ASP A 121 9.14 1.47 -10.62
C ASP A 121 7.98 1.48 -9.63
N ILE A 122 7.82 2.59 -8.91
CA ILE A 122 6.75 2.82 -7.93
C ILE A 122 5.99 4.07 -8.37
N SER A 123 4.67 3.97 -8.45
CA SER A 123 3.82 5.06 -8.92
C SER A 123 3.79 6.24 -7.96
N ALA A 124 3.55 7.45 -8.48
CA ALA A 124 3.53 8.67 -7.69
C ALA A 124 2.47 8.67 -6.57
N ASP A 125 1.31 8.05 -6.80
CA ASP A 125 0.27 7.87 -5.77
C ASP A 125 0.75 6.96 -4.64
N ARG A 126 1.56 5.95 -4.95
CA ARG A 126 2.13 5.05 -3.95
C ARG A 126 3.21 5.74 -3.13
N ILE A 127 4.08 6.53 -3.76
CA ILE A 127 5.05 7.38 -3.07
C ILE A 127 4.35 8.37 -2.14
N ALA A 128 3.28 9.02 -2.60
CA ALA A 128 2.49 9.93 -1.78
C ALA A 128 1.88 9.22 -0.57
N SER A 129 1.39 7.99 -0.77
CA SER A 129 0.87 7.14 0.30
C SER A 129 1.93 6.78 1.34
N PHE A 130 3.17 6.54 0.94
CA PHE A 130 4.29 6.29 1.86
C PHE A 130 4.67 7.53 2.67
N LEU A 131 4.68 8.72 2.05
CA LEU A 131 4.95 9.97 2.75
C LEU A 131 3.85 10.36 3.73
N ALA A 132 2.60 10.01 3.41
CA ALA A 132 1.43 10.26 4.25
C ALA A 132 1.27 9.22 5.36
N MET A 133 1.95 8.06 5.26
CA MET A 133 1.93 7.05 6.31
C MET A 133 2.56 7.65 7.58
N PRO A 134 1.95 7.47 8.75
CA PRO A 134 2.56 7.93 9.99
C PRO A 134 3.91 7.25 10.22
N ALA A 135 4.69 7.76 11.18
CA ALA A 135 5.76 6.97 11.79
C ALA A 135 5.18 5.64 12.29
N ALA A 136 6.03 4.67 12.68
CA ALA A 136 5.57 3.31 13.01
C ALA A 136 4.68 3.26 14.28
N CYS A 137 3.46 3.77 14.20
CA CYS A 137 2.54 3.93 15.29
C CYS A 137 1.97 2.56 15.63
N PRO A 138 2.03 2.10 16.89
CA PRO A 138 1.52 0.79 17.29
C PRO A 138 0.09 0.52 16.80
N ALA A 139 -0.77 1.55 16.75
CA ALA A 139 -2.12 1.45 16.21
C ALA A 139 -2.19 0.91 14.77
N TYR A 140 -1.19 1.13 13.93
CA TYR A 140 -1.15 0.65 12.54
C TYR A 140 -0.54 -0.75 12.38
N PHE A 141 0.16 -1.25 13.40
CA PHE A 141 0.84 -2.55 13.40
C PHE A 141 0.26 -3.53 14.44
N SER A 142 -0.71 -3.07 15.23
CA SER A 142 -1.45 -3.90 16.18
C SER A 142 -2.72 -4.49 15.56
N PRO A 143 -3.32 -5.53 16.16
CA PRO A 143 -4.65 -6.01 15.76
C PRO A 143 -5.77 -4.97 15.93
N THR A 144 -5.51 -3.86 16.62
CA THR A 144 -6.48 -2.79 16.81
C THR A 144 -6.49 -1.88 15.60
N THR A 145 -7.66 -1.69 14.99
CA THR A 145 -7.82 -0.79 13.85
C THR A 145 -7.44 0.65 14.22
N PRO A 146 -6.64 1.37 13.40
CA PRO A 146 -6.38 2.79 13.59
C PRO A 146 -7.69 3.61 13.63
N PRO A 147 -7.71 4.75 14.34
CA PRO A 147 -8.84 5.68 14.29
C PRO A 147 -9.16 6.08 12.85
N VAL A 148 -10.45 6.01 12.47
CA VAL A 148 -10.90 6.32 11.09
C VAL A 148 -10.46 7.73 10.65
N LYS A 149 -10.40 8.69 11.59
CA LYS A 149 -9.91 10.04 11.31
C LYS A 149 -8.46 10.05 10.84
N ALA A 150 -7.59 9.24 11.43
CA ALA A 150 -6.19 9.14 11.04
C ALA A 150 -6.04 8.53 9.64
N LEU A 151 -6.80 7.48 9.32
CA LEU A 151 -6.84 6.89 7.98
C LEU A 151 -7.32 7.88 6.91
N ARG A 152 -8.36 8.67 7.22
CA ARG A 152 -8.85 9.73 6.33
C ARG A 152 -7.82 10.85 6.15
N ALA A 153 -7.18 11.28 7.23
CA ALA A 153 -6.13 12.29 7.17
C ALA A 153 -4.95 11.83 6.30
N GLN A 154 -4.50 10.58 6.47
CA GLN A 154 -3.48 9.98 5.60
C GLN A 154 -3.91 10.02 4.12
N GLY A 155 -5.14 9.61 3.81
CA GLY A 155 -5.66 9.66 2.43
C GLY A 155 -5.69 11.08 1.85
N LEU A 156 -6.10 12.07 2.63
CA LEU A 156 -6.12 13.48 2.20
C LEU A 156 -4.72 14.06 2.00
N ILE A 157 -3.75 13.67 2.81
CA ILE A 157 -2.34 14.07 2.62
C ILE A 157 -1.79 13.41 1.36
N ALA A 158 -1.98 12.10 1.19
CA ALA A 158 -1.52 11.36 0.01
C ALA A 158 -2.12 11.93 -1.28
N MET A 159 -3.43 12.21 -1.29
CA MET A 159 -4.09 12.80 -2.45
C MET A 159 -3.54 14.20 -2.78
N GLY A 160 -3.36 15.07 -1.78
CA GLY A 160 -2.79 16.40 -2.02
C GLY A 160 -1.36 16.36 -2.54
N LEU A 161 -0.53 15.42 -2.06
CA LEU A 161 0.82 15.19 -2.60
C LEU A 161 0.78 14.66 -4.03
N PHE A 162 -0.08 13.69 -4.30
CA PHE A 162 -0.26 13.13 -5.63
C PHE A 162 -0.66 14.20 -6.64
N GLU A 163 -1.74 14.96 -6.38
CA GLU A 163 -2.24 16.03 -7.26
C GLU A 163 -1.17 17.10 -7.54
N ARG A 164 -0.39 17.49 -6.52
CA ARG A 164 0.69 18.48 -6.69
C ARG A 164 1.87 17.93 -7.49
N SER A 165 2.20 16.67 -7.28
CA SER A 165 3.28 16.01 -8.03
C SER A 165 2.88 15.76 -9.49
N SER A 166 1.62 15.40 -9.75
CA SER A 166 1.13 15.17 -11.10
C SER A 166 0.99 16.48 -11.88
N ALA A 167 0.55 17.57 -11.24
CA ALA A 167 0.49 18.91 -11.86
C ALA A 167 1.85 19.42 -12.35
N SER A 168 2.95 18.96 -11.76
CA SER A 168 4.31 19.28 -12.21
C SER A 168 4.74 18.50 -13.46
N SER A 169 4.02 17.42 -13.80
CA SER A 169 4.26 16.63 -15.00
C SER A 169 3.54 17.24 -16.20
N THR A 170 4.24 17.36 -17.33
CA THR A 170 3.70 17.88 -18.60
C THR A 170 2.48 17.09 -19.13
N PHE A 171 2.21 15.91 -18.58
CA PHE A 171 1.09 15.03 -18.95
C PHE A 171 -0.23 15.35 -18.23
N ALA A 172 -0.24 16.22 -17.21
CA ALA A 172 -1.46 16.56 -16.45
C ALA A 172 -2.47 17.44 -17.21
N GLN A 173 -2.26 17.72 -18.51
CA GLN A 173 -3.24 18.42 -19.36
C GLN A 173 -4.35 17.49 -19.88
N VAL A 174 -4.89 16.61 -19.03
CA VAL A 174 -6.13 15.90 -19.38
C VAL A 174 -7.27 16.93 -19.37
N ALA A 175 -8.05 16.90 -20.45
CA ALA A 175 -8.87 18.01 -20.94
C ALA A 175 -9.79 18.67 -19.89
N PRO A 176 -9.84 20.02 -19.83
CA PRO A 176 -10.85 20.73 -19.07
C PRO A 176 -12.23 20.43 -19.68
N GLY A 177 -13.02 19.54 -19.07
CA GLY A 177 -14.32 19.18 -19.65
C GLY A 177 -15.21 18.18 -18.91
N SER A 178 -14.71 17.36 -17.97
CA SER A 178 -15.56 16.40 -17.25
C SER A 178 -16.23 17.00 -16.00
N GLY A 179 -17.02 18.07 -16.22
CA GLY A 179 -18.29 18.44 -15.57
C GLY A 179 -18.52 18.46 -14.04
N SER A 180 -17.74 17.81 -13.19
CA SER A 180 -17.89 17.89 -11.73
C SER A 180 -16.52 17.79 -11.07
N ALA A 181 -15.88 18.93 -10.84
CA ALA A 181 -14.71 18.97 -9.98
C ALA A 181 -15.13 18.43 -8.61
N ASP A 182 -14.55 17.31 -8.19
CA ASP A 182 -14.72 16.79 -6.84
C ASP A 182 -14.33 17.92 -5.86
N PRO A 183 -15.22 18.37 -4.97
CA PRO A 183 -14.91 19.43 -4.01
C PRO A 183 -13.63 19.14 -3.20
N VAL A 184 -13.33 17.86 -2.97
CA VAL A 184 -12.13 17.44 -2.26
C VAL A 184 -10.88 17.69 -3.10
N GLN A 185 -10.92 17.47 -4.42
CA GLN A 185 -9.81 17.75 -5.34
C GLN A 185 -9.47 19.24 -5.37
N GLY A 186 -10.50 20.09 -5.44
CA GLY A 186 -10.32 21.54 -5.34
C GLY A 186 -9.74 21.98 -4.00
N TRP A 187 -10.13 21.31 -2.92
CA TRP A 187 -9.59 21.60 -1.59
C TRP A 187 -8.13 21.16 -1.42
N VAL A 188 -7.71 19.96 -1.84
CA VAL A 188 -6.33 19.47 -1.64
C VAL A 188 -5.27 20.26 -2.41
N THR A 189 -5.67 20.94 -3.48
CA THR A 189 -4.81 21.85 -4.25
C THR A 189 -4.81 23.28 -3.71
N SER A 190 -5.64 23.59 -2.72
CA SER A 190 -5.77 24.94 -2.14
C SER A 190 -4.72 25.26 -1.06
N ASN A 191 -4.68 26.53 -0.62
CA ASN A 191 -3.91 26.95 0.55
C ASN A 191 -4.47 26.43 1.88
N ALA A 192 -5.78 26.15 1.96
CA ALA A 192 -6.39 25.61 3.16
C ALA A 192 -5.84 24.21 3.48
N TRP A 193 -5.57 23.40 2.44
CA TRP A 193 -4.90 22.11 2.60
C TRP A 193 -3.47 22.28 3.14
N ASN A 194 -2.71 23.27 2.68
CA ASN A 194 -1.35 23.51 3.17
C ASN A 194 -1.33 23.74 4.68
N GLU A 195 -2.20 24.61 5.18
CA GLU A 195 -2.28 24.91 6.61
C GLU A 195 -2.77 23.71 7.42
N TRP A 196 -3.78 23.00 6.90
CA TRP A 196 -4.28 21.78 7.52
C TRP A 196 -3.21 20.67 7.56
N ALA A 197 -2.44 20.47 6.47
CA ALA A 197 -1.39 19.47 6.39
C ALA A 197 -0.25 19.78 7.38
N LYS A 198 0.16 21.06 7.50
CA LYS A 198 1.15 21.49 8.50
C LYS A 198 0.73 21.18 9.93
N ALA A 199 -0.56 21.37 10.25
CA ALA A 199 -1.11 21.08 11.58
C ALA A 199 -1.30 19.58 11.84
N THR A 200 -1.60 18.80 10.80
CA THR A 200 -1.98 17.38 10.92
C THR A 200 -0.80 16.44 10.81
N TYR A 201 0.19 16.73 9.96
CA TYR A 201 1.34 15.85 9.75
C TYR A 201 2.14 15.56 11.03
N PRO A 202 2.41 16.56 11.91
CA PRO A 202 3.09 16.29 13.18
C PRO A 202 2.31 15.32 14.08
N LYS A 203 0.97 15.41 14.10
CA LYS A 203 0.09 14.53 14.90
C LYS A 203 0.15 13.08 14.39
N LEU A 204 0.14 12.89 13.07
CA LEU A 204 0.38 11.58 12.45
C LEU A 204 1.76 11.04 12.81
N LYS A 205 2.80 11.88 12.73
CA LYS A 205 4.18 11.50 13.05
C LYS A 205 4.38 11.15 14.53
N SER A 206 3.72 11.84 15.44
CA SER A 206 3.82 11.60 16.89
C SER A 206 2.85 10.55 17.42
N CYS A 207 2.07 9.91 16.55
CA CYS A 207 1.01 8.97 16.91
C CYS A 207 -0.08 9.57 17.82
N ASP A 208 -0.26 10.90 17.78
CA ASP A 208 -1.36 11.61 18.45
C ASP A 208 -2.62 11.58 17.57
N LEU A 209 -3.10 10.37 17.31
CA LEU A 209 -4.12 10.10 16.30
C LEU A 209 -5.50 10.63 16.69
N ASP A 210 -5.79 10.71 17.99
CA ASP A 210 -7.06 11.17 18.53
C ASP A 210 -7.25 12.69 18.41
N SER A 211 -6.13 13.43 18.39
CA SER A 211 -6.12 14.90 18.23
C SER A 211 -6.23 15.33 16.76
N ILE A 212 -6.41 14.40 15.81
CA ILE A 212 -6.54 14.73 14.40
C ILE A 212 -7.93 15.31 14.11
N ASP A 213 -7.94 16.51 13.56
CA ASP A 213 -9.14 17.20 13.08
C ASP A 213 -9.24 17.07 11.57
N LEU A 214 -10.38 16.58 11.09
CA LEU A 214 -10.66 16.53 9.66
C LEU A 214 -11.17 17.90 9.19
N PRO A 215 -10.86 18.29 7.94
CA PRO A 215 -11.28 19.57 7.37
C PRO A 215 -12.78 19.62 7.01
N PHE A 216 -13.48 18.47 7.04
CA PHE A 216 -14.92 18.30 6.77
C PHE A 216 -15.45 16.99 7.39
#